data_AF-A0A439RTK9-F1
#
_entry.id   AF-A0A439RTK9-F1
#
_cell.length_a   1.000
_cell.length_b   1.000
_cell.length_c   1.000
_cell.angle_alpha   90.00
_cell.angle_beta   90.00
_cell.angle_gamma   90.00
#
_symmetry.space_group_name_H-M   'P 1'
#
loop_
_entity.id
_entity.type
_entity.pdbx_description
1 polymer ?
#
loop_
_entity_poly.entity_id
_entity_poly.type
_entity_poly.pdbx_seq_one_letter_code
_entity_poly.pdbx_strand_id
1 'polypeptide(L)'
;MKCRLLGLTKYAVIFCGLAAMGVGEASADVRLQETYSTYQLRGLTPEAMHADLHRVAKRDRDGLIDGEVGEDLHWTLRLVEAENSCQVSSDDIVLKLNILLPTWVDQERADPAVRSLWNHYYQQLKAHEDTHRKIAIDGAERISKLTHGATARGPCRALERTLNDAANQIVEDTGKAQDEHDANAEPFDLEQR
;
A
#
# COMPACT_ATOMS: atom_id res chain seq x y z
N MET A 1 -56.78 63.91 6.80
CA MET A 1 -55.45 63.77 7.43
C MET A 1 -54.72 62.61 6.77
N LYS A 2 -53.76 62.86 5.89
CA LYS A 2 -52.84 61.83 5.36
C LYS A 2 -51.42 62.37 5.46
N CYS A 3 -50.57 61.54 6.04
CA CYS A 3 -49.19 61.82 6.38
C CYS A 3 -48.28 61.59 5.16
N ARG A 4 -47.36 62.55 5.02
CA ARG A 4 -45.97 62.54 4.50
C ARG A 4 -45.23 61.19 4.60
N LEU A 5 -44.11 60.86 3.94
CA LEU A 5 -43.12 61.59 3.14
C LEU A 5 -42.20 60.56 2.41
N LEU A 6 -41.71 60.95 1.23
CA LEU A 6 -40.36 60.77 0.64
C LEU A 6 -39.63 59.41 0.70
N GLY A 7 -39.41 58.85 -0.51
CA GLY A 7 -38.42 57.81 -0.79
C GLY A 7 -36.99 58.36 -0.89
N LEU A 8 -36.04 57.54 -0.44
CA LEU A 8 -34.61 57.77 -0.55
C LEU A 8 -33.97 56.66 -1.41
N THR A 9 -33.46 57.13 -2.54
CA THR A 9 -32.24 56.76 -3.29
C THR A 9 -31.61 55.39 -3.07
N LYS A 10 -31.53 54.63 -4.17
CA LYS A 10 -30.84 53.36 -4.34
C LYS A 10 -29.31 53.57 -4.31
N TYR A 11 -28.62 52.92 -3.37
CA TYR A 11 -27.18 52.66 -3.48
C TYR A 11 -26.97 51.16 -3.62
N ALA A 12 -26.56 50.72 -4.81
CA ALA A 12 -26.13 49.35 -5.07
C ALA A 12 -24.64 49.24 -4.75
N VAL A 13 -24.30 48.51 -3.69
CA VAL A 13 -22.92 48.12 -3.37
C VAL A 13 -22.57 46.93 -4.27
N ILE A 14 -21.65 47.13 -5.21
CA ILE A 14 -21.09 46.07 -6.04
C ILE A 14 -20.03 45.35 -5.19
N PHE A 15 -20.37 44.15 -4.72
CA PHE A 15 -19.44 43.25 -4.05
C PHE A 15 -18.64 42.49 -5.12
N CYS A 16 -17.42 42.93 -5.40
CA CYS A 16 -16.47 42.17 -6.23
C CYS A 16 -16.01 40.94 -5.44
N GLY A 17 -16.65 39.80 -5.69
CA GLY A 17 -16.20 38.51 -5.15
C GLY A 17 -14.91 38.06 -5.83
N LEU A 18 -13.80 38.06 -5.09
CA LEU A 18 -12.63 37.26 -5.45
C LEU A 18 -13.00 35.78 -5.31
N ALA A 19 -13.19 35.10 -6.44
CA ALA A 19 -13.22 33.65 -6.46
C ALA A 19 -11.79 33.14 -6.22
N ALA A 20 -11.51 32.65 -5.02
CA ALA A 20 -10.31 31.86 -4.76
C ALA A 20 -10.43 30.56 -5.56
N MET A 21 -9.71 30.48 -6.68
CA MET A 21 -9.53 29.21 -7.38
C MET A 21 -8.68 28.33 -6.47
N GLY A 22 -9.32 27.36 -5.82
CA GLY A 22 -8.61 26.32 -5.09
C GLY A 22 -7.70 25.60 -6.07
N VAL A 23 -6.39 25.78 -5.92
CA VAL A 23 -5.41 24.91 -6.55
C VAL A 23 -5.62 23.56 -5.88
N GLY A 24 -6.27 22.63 -6.58
CA GLY A 24 -6.29 21.25 -6.12
C GLY A 24 -4.85 20.79 -6.05
N GLU A 25 -4.38 20.42 -4.85
CA GLU A 25 -3.15 19.66 -4.73
C GLU A 25 -3.33 18.42 -5.62
N ALA A 26 -2.53 18.31 -6.67
CA ALA A 26 -2.40 17.04 -7.36
C ALA A 26 -1.92 16.05 -6.29
N SER A 27 -2.77 15.10 -5.93
CA SER A 27 -2.33 14.00 -5.09
C SER A 27 -1.43 13.14 -5.96
N ALA A 28 -0.21 12.94 -5.51
CA ALA A 28 0.61 11.85 -6.00
C ALA A 28 -0.14 10.54 -5.69
N ASP A 29 -0.57 9.81 -6.72
CA ASP A 29 -1.40 8.60 -6.55
C ASP A 29 -0.58 7.36 -6.91
N VAL A 30 -0.42 6.45 -5.94
CA VAL A 30 0.23 5.15 -6.18
C VAL A 30 -0.77 4.25 -6.86
N ARG A 31 -0.45 3.76 -8.06
CA ARG A 31 -1.26 2.74 -8.73
C ARG A 31 -1.00 1.38 -8.09
N LEU A 32 -1.78 1.06 -7.06
CA LEU A 32 -1.79 -0.24 -6.39
C LEU A 32 -2.55 -1.29 -7.21
N GLN A 33 -1.94 -2.44 -7.45
CA GLN A 33 -2.56 -3.60 -8.08
C GLN A 33 -2.37 -4.83 -7.19
N GLU A 34 -3.47 -5.40 -6.70
CA GLU A 34 -3.41 -6.57 -5.83
C GLU A 34 -4.00 -7.79 -6.52
N THR A 35 -3.28 -8.90 -6.45
CA THR A 35 -3.79 -10.21 -6.82
C THR A 35 -3.79 -11.12 -5.61
N TYR A 36 -4.83 -11.92 -5.47
CA TYR A 36 -4.99 -12.89 -4.39
C TYR A 36 -5.01 -14.29 -4.98
N SER A 37 -4.14 -15.15 -4.47
CA SER A 37 -3.99 -16.54 -4.86
C SER A 37 -4.08 -17.43 -3.63
N THR A 38 -4.47 -18.68 -3.82
CA THR A 38 -4.70 -19.60 -2.71
C THR A 38 -4.23 -21.01 -3.02
N TYR A 39 -3.93 -21.77 -1.97
CA TYR A 39 -3.83 -23.22 -2.01
C TYR A 39 -4.80 -23.83 -0.99
N GLN A 40 -5.18 -25.09 -1.18
CA GLN A 40 -6.26 -25.72 -0.42
C GLN A 40 -5.76 -26.77 0.55
N LEU A 41 -6.18 -26.64 1.81
CA LEU A 41 -6.11 -27.67 2.84
C LEU A 41 -7.46 -28.40 2.93
N ARG A 42 -7.45 -29.66 3.37
CA ARG A 42 -8.59 -30.58 3.45
C ARG A 42 -8.63 -31.40 4.74
N GLY A 43 -7.54 -31.45 5.51
CA GLY A 43 -7.44 -32.16 6.78
C GLY A 43 -8.55 -31.79 7.75
N LEU A 44 -9.08 -32.79 8.47
CA LEU A 44 -10.17 -32.61 9.43
C LEU A 44 -9.70 -32.64 10.89
N THR A 45 -8.40 -32.87 11.11
CA THR A 45 -7.72 -32.81 12.40
C THR A 45 -6.50 -31.89 12.29
N PRO A 46 -5.95 -31.39 13.40
CA PRO A 46 -4.72 -30.59 13.41
C PRO A 46 -3.58 -31.26 12.63
N GLU A 47 -3.32 -32.54 12.90
CA GLU A 47 -2.23 -33.31 12.27
C GLU A 47 -2.48 -33.49 10.77
N ALA A 48 -3.74 -33.66 10.35
CA ALA A 48 -4.09 -33.78 8.94
C ALA A 48 -3.96 -32.45 8.19
N MET A 49 -4.27 -31.32 8.84
CA MET A 49 -4.04 -29.98 8.26
C MET A 49 -2.55 -29.69 8.14
N HIS A 50 -1.76 -30.01 9.17
CA HIS A 50 -0.31 -29.90 9.15
C HIS A 50 0.31 -30.76 8.02
N ALA A 51 -0.17 -31.99 7.85
CA ALA A 51 0.24 -32.87 6.75
C ALA A 51 -0.14 -32.33 5.36
N ASP A 52 -1.33 -31.71 5.24
CA ASP A 52 -1.71 -31.04 3.99
C ASP A 52 -0.79 -29.86 3.69
N LEU A 53 -0.55 -28.98 4.66
CA LEU A 53 0.34 -27.83 4.53
C LEU A 53 1.72 -28.29 4.04
N HIS A 54 2.31 -29.29 4.69
CA HIS A 54 3.60 -29.88 4.30
C HIS A 54 3.65 -30.42 2.87
N ARG A 55 2.49 -30.85 2.34
CA ARG A 55 2.34 -31.48 1.02
C ARG A 55 2.05 -30.46 -0.08
N VAL A 56 1.31 -29.39 0.19
CA VAL A 56 0.81 -28.46 -0.85
C VAL A 56 1.41 -27.06 -0.80
N ALA A 57 1.87 -26.61 0.36
CA ALA A 57 2.45 -25.28 0.47
C ALA A 57 3.77 -25.21 -0.32
N LYS A 58 4.10 -23.99 -0.77
CA LYS A 58 5.39 -23.73 -1.40
C LYS A 58 6.51 -23.96 -0.39
N ARG A 59 7.71 -24.17 -0.91
CA ARG A 59 8.93 -24.28 -0.11
C ARG A 59 10.03 -23.44 -0.74
N ASP A 60 10.85 -22.85 0.09
CA ASP A 60 12.10 -22.21 -0.29
C ASP A 60 13.28 -22.81 0.49
N ARG A 61 14.37 -22.04 0.62
CA ARG A 61 15.57 -22.46 1.35
C ARG A 61 15.38 -22.43 2.87
N ASP A 62 14.45 -21.60 3.37
CA ASP A 62 14.26 -21.28 4.77
C ASP A 62 13.10 -22.11 5.37
N GLY A 63 12.17 -22.62 4.55
CA GLY A 63 11.22 -23.64 4.98
C GLY A 63 9.97 -23.76 4.12
N LEU A 64 8.86 -24.06 4.80
CA LEU A 64 7.51 -23.98 4.24
C LEU A 64 7.07 -22.52 4.20
N ILE A 65 6.38 -22.16 3.12
CA ILE A 65 5.78 -20.83 2.93
C ILE A 65 4.28 -20.98 3.13
N ASP A 66 3.83 -20.63 4.33
CA ASP A 66 2.42 -20.71 4.73
C ASP A 66 1.60 -19.60 4.06
N GLY A 67 2.15 -18.39 4.01
CA GLY A 67 1.63 -17.22 3.30
C GLY A 67 2.77 -16.48 2.63
N GLU A 68 2.44 -15.60 1.68
CA GLU A 68 3.45 -14.81 0.97
C GLU A 68 2.82 -13.52 0.43
N VAL A 69 3.53 -12.39 0.58
CA VAL A 69 3.28 -11.16 -0.18
C VAL A 69 4.46 -10.88 -1.10
N GLY A 70 4.33 -11.21 -2.37
CA GLY A 70 5.30 -10.83 -3.40
C GLY A 70 5.06 -9.40 -3.89
N GLU A 71 6.08 -8.55 -3.84
CA GLU A 71 6.02 -7.16 -4.30
C GLU A 71 6.78 -6.92 -5.62
N ASP A 72 6.24 -6.02 -6.44
CA ASP A 72 6.86 -5.52 -7.69
C ASP A 72 6.59 -4.01 -7.80
N LEU A 73 7.57 -3.20 -7.42
CA LEU A 73 7.49 -1.74 -7.34
C LEU A 73 8.29 -1.09 -8.48
N HIS A 74 7.62 -0.24 -9.26
CA HIS A 74 8.22 0.53 -10.35
C HIS A 74 7.84 2.00 -10.24
N TRP A 75 8.76 2.88 -10.63
CA TRP A 75 8.46 4.30 -10.80
C TRP A 75 9.05 4.85 -12.10
N THR A 76 8.35 5.83 -12.69
CA THR A 76 8.83 6.57 -13.87
C THR A 76 8.60 8.05 -13.67
N LEU A 77 9.63 8.86 -13.94
CA LEU A 77 9.60 10.31 -13.80
C LEU A 77 9.63 10.97 -15.18
N ARG A 78 8.75 11.94 -15.41
CA ARG A 78 8.89 12.89 -16.52
C ARG A 78 9.35 14.22 -15.96
N LEU A 79 10.47 14.70 -16.48
CA LEU A 79 11.08 15.95 -16.04
C LEU A 79 11.04 16.98 -17.17
N VAL A 80 10.89 18.24 -16.79
CA VAL A 80 10.91 19.39 -17.70
C VAL A 80 11.97 20.38 -17.25
N GLU A 81 12.78 20.84 -18.21
CA GLU A 81 13.77 21.90 -17.98
C GLU A 81 13.12 23.28 -18.12
N ALA A 82 13.49 24.19 -17.23
CA ALA A 82 13.09 25.59 -17.26
C ALA A 82 14.28 26.48 -16.88
N GLU A 83 14.82 27.22 -17.86
CA GLU A 83 15.99 28.10 -17.72
C GLU A 83 17.16 27.47 -16.93
N ASN A 84 17.20 27.67 -15.61
CA ASN A 84 18.22 27.17 -14.70
C ASN A 84 17.64 26.29 -13.58
N SER A 85 16.54 25.61 -13.87
CA SER A 85 15.83 24.72 -12.97
C SER A 85 15.24 23.53 -13.71
N CYS A 86 14.94 22.48 -12.96
CA CYS A 86 14.21 21.33 -13.42
C CYS A 86 13.08 20.99 -12.45
N GLN A 87 11.98 20.49 -12.99
CA GLN A 87 10.84 20.01 -12.22
C GLN A 87 10.35 18.65 -12.75
N VAL A 88 9.85 17.80 -11.86
CA VAL A 88 9.04 16.63 -12.20
C VAL A 88 7.66 17.11 -12.65
N SER A 89 7.36 16.99 -13.95
CA SER A 89 6.06 17.37 -14.51
C SER A 89 4.99 16.30 -14.27
N SER A 90 5.41 15.04 -14.15
CA SER A 90 4.53 13.93 -13.80
C SER A 90 5.36 12.74 -13.32
N ASP A 91 4.79 11.98 -12.41
CA ASP A 91 5.31 10.73 -11.87
C ASP A 91 4.28 9.60 -12.02
N ASP A 92 4.74 8.38 -12.34
CA ASP A 92 3.92 7.17 -12.37
C ASP A 92 4.55 6.15 -11.42
N ILE A 93 3.89 5.92 -10.28
CA ILE A 93 4.33 4.95 -9.26
C ILE A 93 3.37 3.77 -9.30
N VAL A 94 3.88 2.57 -9.55
CA VAL A 94 3.09 1.34 -9.67
C VAL A 94 3.62 0.32 -8.69
N LEU A 95 2.76 -0.12 -7.77
CA LEU A 95 3.04 -1.22 -6.86
C LEU A 95 2.11 -2.38 -7.21
N LYS A 96 2.68 -3.54 -7.53
CA LYS A 96 1.91 -4.78 -7.67
C LYS A 96 2.21 -5.70 -6.50
N LEU A 97 1.16 -6.23 -5.90
CA LEU A 97 1.23 -7.19 -4.81
C LEU A 97 0.57 -8.49 -5.24
N ASN A 98 1.25 -9.61 -5.01
CA ASN A 98 0.72 -10.95 -5.20
C ASN A 98 0.65 -11.65 -3.85
N ILE A 99 -0.56 -11.81 -3.33
CA ILE A 99 -0.82 -12.30 -1.98
C ILE A 99 -1.25 -13.76 -2.07
N LEU A 100 -0.53 -14.66 -1.40
CA LEU A 100 -0.83 -16.08 -1.30
C LEU A 100 -1.25 -16.42 0.12
N LEU A 101 -2.43 -17.03 0.28
CA LEU A 101 -2.91 -17.52 1.58
C LEU A 101 -3.54 -18.91 1.47
N PRO A 102 -3.48 -19.74 2.52
CA PRO A 102 -4.16 -21.02 2.53
C PRO A 102 -5.68 -20.83 2.64
N THR A 103 -6.42 -21.79 2.09
CA THR A 103 -7.87 -21.91 2.27
C THR A 103 -8.20 -23.31 2.76
N TRP A 104 -9.26 -23.44 3.56
CA TRP A 104 -9.70 -24.74 4.05
C TRP A 104 -11.09 -25.08 3.51
N VAL A 105 -11.13 -26.01 2.55
CA VAL A 105 -12.34 -26.29 1.78
C VAL A 105 -13.30 -27.27 2.47
N ASP A 106 -12.80 -28.03 3.45
CA ASP A 106 -13.56 -29.06 4.17
C ASP A 106 -13.92 -28.64 5.62
N GLN A 107 -13.78 -27.36 5.98
CA GLN A 107 -13.96 -26.84 7.35
C GLN A 107 -15.29 -27.21 8.01
N GLU A 108 -16.38 -27.28 7.24
CA GLU A 108 -17.72 -27.61 7.74
C GLU A 108 -17.84 -29.05 8.25
N ARG A 109 -16.93 -29.93 7.82
CA ARG A 109 -16.90 -31.35 8.23
C ARG A 109 -16.05 -31.59 9.47
N ALA A 110 -15.26 -30.62 9.89
CA ALA A 110 -14.36 -30.74 11.02
C ALA A 110 -15.07 -30.51 12.36
N ASP A 111 -14.42 -30.93 13.44
CA ASP A 111 -14.87 -30.63 14.80
C ASP A 111 -14.80 -29.10 15.07
N PRO A 112 -15.74 -28.51 15.83
CA PRO A 112 -15.69 -27.09 16.19
C PRO A 112 -14.36 -26.62 16.79
N ALA A 113 -13.68 -27.46 17.58
CA ALA A 113 -12.38 -27.13 18.16
C ALA A 113 -11.30 -26.96 17.08
N VAL A 114 -11.30 -27.83 16.07
CA VAL A 114 -10.36 -27.75 14.93
C VAL A 114 -10.65 -26.50 14.10
N ARG A 115 -11.92 -26.12 13.93
CA ARG A 115 -12.29 -24.83 13.32
C ARG A 115 -11.77 -23.63 14.09
N SER A 116 -11.85 -23.66 15.41
CA SER A 116 -11.30 -22.59 16.25
C SER A 116 -9.79 -22.46 16.07
N LEU A 117 -9.07 -23.59 16.03
CA LEU A 117 -7.62 -23.62 15.82
C LEU A 117 -7.23 -23.07 14.45
N TRP A 118 -7.90 -23.52 13.38
CA TRP A 118 -7.71 -22.97 12.03
C TRP A 118 -7.93 -21.46 11.98
N ASN A 119 -9.02 -20.96 12.57
CA ASN A 119 -9.33 -19.53 12.56
C ASN A 119 -8.25 -18.72 13.28
N HIS A 120 -7.75 -19.22 14.40
CA HIS A 120 -6.66 -18.57 15.13
C HIS A 120 -5.38 -18.54 14.31
N TYR A 121 -4.94 -19.68 13.77
CA TYR A 121 -3.79 -19.77 12.87
C TYR A 121 -3.92 -18.81 11.68
N TYR A 122 -5.05 -18.88 10.95
CA TYR A 122 -5.26 -18.08 9.74
C TYR A 122 -5.28 -16.58 10.03
N GLN A 123 -5.86 -16.16 11.16
CA GLN A 123 -5.83 -14.76 11.57
C GLN A 123 -4.42 -14.26 11.83
N GLN A 124 -3.58 -15.05 12.52
CA GLN A 124 -2.21 -14.65 12.80
C GLN A 124 -1.35 -14.60 11.53
N LEU A 125 -1.43 -15.66 10.70
CA LEU A 125 -0.76 -15.69 9.40
C LEU A 125 -1.18 -14.48 8.54
N LYS A 126 -2.49 -14.25 8.40
CA LYS A 126 -2.99 -13.11 7.62
C LYS A 126 -2.49 -11.77 8.18
N ALA A 127 -2.47 -11.59 9.50
CA ALA A 127 -1.99 -10.34 10.10
C ALA A 127 -0.49 -10.12 9.84
N HIS A 128 0.30 -11.18 9.81
CA HIS A 128 1.69 -11.14 9.41
C HIS A 128 1.84 -10.72 7.95
N GLU A 129 1.14 -11.37 7.01
CA GLU A 129 1.16 -11.00 5.58
C GLU A 129 0.62 -9.58 5.32
N ASP A 130 -0.41 -9.15 6.06
CA ASP A 130 -0.97 -7.81 5.95
C ASP A 130 0.05 -6.72 6.36
N THR A 131 1.01 -7.07 7.22
CA THR A 131 2.09 -6.16 7.62
C THR A 131 3.12 -6.02 6.49
N HIS A 132 3.51 -7.11 5.82
CA HIS A 132 4.34 -7.02 4.61
C HIS A 132 3.70 -6.17 3.51
N ARG A 133 2.40 -6.41 3.26
CA ARG A 133 1.57 -5.61 2.35
C ARG A 133 1.63 -4.13 2.73
N LYS A 134 1.51 -3.81 4.02
CA LYS A 134 1.56 -2.42 4.50
C LYS A 134 2.94 -1.79 4.30
N ILE A 135 4.02 -2.50 4.61
CA ILE A 135 5.39 -2.01 4.41
C ILE A 135 5.64 -1.64 2.94
N ALA A 136 5.21 -2.49 2.02
CA ALA A 136 5.33 -2.26 0.58
C ALA A 136 4.57 -1.00 0.12
N ILE A 137 3.32 -0.85 0.57
CA ILE A 137 2.47 0.32 0.27
C ILE A 137 3.10 1.59 0.84
N ASP A 138 3.50 1.58 2.12
CA ASP A 138 4.13 2.71 2.78
C ASP A 138 5.42 3.13 2.02
N GLY A 139 6.19 2.18 1.47
CA GLY A 139 7.34 2.43 0.60
C GLY A 139 6.98 3.15 -0.70
N ALA A 140 5.99 2.63 -1.43
CA ALA A 140 5.52 3.24 -2.67
C ALA A 140 4.98 4.66 -2.45
N GLU A 141 4.24 4.88 -1.35
CA GLU A 141 3.72 6.20 -0.96
C GLU A 141 4.84 7.18 -0.61
N ARG A 142 5.91 6.72 0.06
CA ARG A 142 7.10 7.55 0.33
C ARG A 142 7.80 7.98 -0.95
N ILE A 143 7.93 7.08 -1.94
CA ILE A 143 8.51 7.43 -3.27
C ILE A 143 7.61 8.44 -3.98
N SER A 144 6.30 8.18 -4.03
CA SER A 144 5.31 9.09 -4.61
C SER A 144 5.43 10.50 -4.04
N LYS A 145 5.44 10.62 -2.71
CA LYS A 145 5.62 11.91 -2.02
C LYS A 145 6.97 12.57 -2.30
N LEU A 146 8.04 11.78 -2.41
CA LEU A 146 9.38 12.27 -2.72
C LEU A 146 9.45 12.87 -4.14
N THR A 147 8.80 12.23 -5.11
CA THR A 147 8.95 12.56 -6.53
C THR A 147 7.96 13.61 -7.00
N HIS A 148 6.76 13.65 -6.40
CA HIS A 148 5.67 14.45 -6.89
C HIS A 148 5.98 15.95 -6.90
N GLY A 149 5.96 16.54 -8.09
CA GLY A 149 6.22 17.97 -8.29
C GLY A 149 7.62 18.43 -7.85
N ALA A 150 8.54 17.50 -7.56
CA ALA A 150 9.86 17.82 -7.06
C ALA A 150 10.60 18.77 -8.01
N THR A 151 11.27 19.77 -7.46
CA THR A 151 11.93 20.84 -8.22
C THR A 151 13.33 21.10 -7.67
N ALA A 152 14.30 21.35 -8.53
CA ALA A 152 15.65 21.76 -8.14
C ALA A 152 16.26 22.73 -9.15
N ARG A 153 17.31 23.45 -8.71
CA ARG A 153 18.14 24.25 -9.62
C ARG A 153 19.09 23.35 -10.42
N GLY A 154 19.42 23.77 -11.63
CA GLY A 154 20.32 23.06 -12.53
C GLY A 154 19.62 22.08 -13.47
N PRO A 155 20.38 21.21 -14.15
CA PRO A 155 19.87 20.37 -15.23
C PRO A 155 19.03 19.19 -14.71
N CYS A 156 18.06 18.73 -15.50
CA CYS A 156 17.15 17.66 -15.06
C CYS A 156 17.85 16.36 -14.69
N ARG A 157 18.94 16.00 -15.38
CA ARG A 157 19.75 14.83 -15.05
C ARG A 157 20.25 14.80 -13.60
N ALA A 158 20.45 15.97 -12.98
CA ALA A 158 20.92 16.06 -11.60
C ALA A 158 19.77 15.84 -10.60
N LEU A 159 18.59 16.39 -10.89
CA LEU A 159 17.39 16.14 -10.11
C LEU A 159 16.96 14.67 -10.21
N GLU A 160 16.89 14.12 -11.43
CA GLU A 160 16.52 12.73 -11.68
C GLU A 160 17.42 11.74 -10.93
N ARG A 161 18.74 11.94 -10.97
CA ARG A 161 19.69 11.12 -10.21
C ARG A 161 19.40 11.17 -8.72
N THR A 162 19.27 12.38 -8.17
CA THR A 162 19.00 12.58 -6.74
C THR A 162 17.70 11.89 -6.31
N LEU A 163 16.63 12.00 -7.10
CA LEU A 163 15.34 11.38 -6.79
C LEU A 163 15.41 9.85 -6.88
N ASN A 164 16.08 9.31 -7.89
CA ASN A 164 16.25 7.86 -8.02
C ASN A 164 17.12 7.28 -6.92
N ASP A 165 18.21 7.95 -6.54
CA ASP A 165 19.07 7.53 -5.43
C ASP A 165 18.27 7.50 -4.11
N ALA A 166 17.46 8.53 -3.86
CA ALA A 166 16.61 8.59 -2.67
C ALA A 166 15.44 7.57 -2.72
N ALA A 167 14.86 7.31 -3.88
CA ALA A 167 13.83 6.27 -4.06
C ALA A 167 14.41 4.87 -3.83
N ASN A 168 15.60 4.59 -4.34
CA ASN A 168 16.31 3.34 -4.07
C ASN A 168 16.62 3.17 -2.59
N GLN A 169 16.99 4.24 -1.88
CA GLN A 169 17.18 4.15 -0.42
C GLN A 169 15.88 3.79 0.31
N ILE A 170 14.72 4.30 -0.14
CA ILE A 170 13.42 3.90 0.41
C ILE A 170 13.14 2.41 0.17
N VAL A 171 13.48 1.89 -1.02
CA VAL A 171 13.37 0.45 -1.33
C VAL A 171 14.27 -0.37 -0.39
N GLU A 172 15.52 0.03 -0.18
CA GLU A 172 16.41 -0.66 0.76
C GLU A 172 15.89 -0.62 2.20
N ASP A 173 15.38 0.53 2.65
CA ASP A 173 14.84 0.70 4.00
C ASP A 173 13.59 -0.17 4.22
N THR A 174 12.72 -0.25 3.20
CA THR A 174 11.53 -1.10 3.27
C THR A 174 11.87 -2.58 3.18
N GLY A 175 12.85 -2.97 2.37
CA GLY A 175 13.40 -4.33 2.37
C GLY A 175 13.89 -4.75 3.76
N LYS A 176 14.64 -3.89 4.46
CA LYS A 176 15.04 -4.15 5.86
C LYS A 176 13.84 -4.29 6.79
N ALA A 177 12.79 -3.48 6.61
CA ALA A 177 11.59 -3.59 7.41
C ALA A 177 10.82 -4.90 7.13
N GLN A 178 10.82 -5.40 5.90
CA GLN A 178 10.30 -6.74 5.57
C GLN A 178 11.10 -7.81 6.33
N ASP A 179 12.44 -7.79 6.22
CA ASP A 179 13.33 -8.74 6.89
C ASP A 179 13.19 -8.69 8.43
N GLU A 180 13.07 -7.49 9.00
CA GLU A 180 12.87 -7.29 10.44
C GLU A 180 11.51 -7.83 10.91
N HIS A 181 10.46 -7.71 10.11
CA HIS A 181 9.15 -8.25 10.44
C HIS A 181 9.16 -9.78 10.44
N ASP A 182 9.84 -10.40 9.48
CA ASP A 182 10.06 -11.86 9.44
C ASP A 182 10.86 -12.35 10.64
N ALA A 183 11.97 -11.67 10.95
CA ALA A 183 12.87 -12.07 12.04
C ALA A 183 12.22 -11.99 13.43
N ASN A 184 11.17 -11.18 13.58
CA ASN A 184 10.43 -10.99 14.84
C ASN A 184 9.07 -11.70 14.85
N ALA A 185 8.76 -12.51 13.84
CA ALA A 185 7.50 -13.22 13.76
C ALA A 185 7.41 -14.33 14.83
N GLU A 186 6.32 -14.33 15.59
CA GLU A 186 5.96 -15.47 16.44
C GLU A 186 5.46 -16.62 15.54
N PRO A 187 5.81 -17.89 15.83
CA PRO A 187 5.37 -19.02 15.02
C PRO A 187 3.83 -19.15 14.99
N PHE A 188 3.26 -19.20 13.80
CA PHE A 188 1.85 -19.57 13.59
C PHE A 188 1.79 -21.10 13.44
N ASP A 189 1.31 -21.82 14.46
CA ASP A 189 1.29 -23.28 14.42
C ASP A 189 -0.14 -23.84 14.54
N LEU A 190 -0.43 -24.81 13.67
CA LEU A 190 -1.67 -25.58 13.63
C LEU A 190 -1.70 -26.72 14.66
N GLU A 191 -0.63 -26.94 15.42
CA GLU A 191 -0.53 -28.03 16.40
C GLU A 191 -0.45 -27.58 17.87
N GLN A 192 -0.58 -26.27 18.18
CA GLN A 192 -0.50 -25.80 19.57
C GLN A 192 -1.64 -26.40 20.43
N ARG A 193 -1.24 -27.18 21.45
CA ARG A 193 -2.11 -27.75 22.51
C ARG A 193 -2.03 -26.93 23.78
#